data_AF-A0A2I1G6D0-F1
#
_entry.id   AF-A0A2I1G6D0-F1
#
_cell.length_a   1.000
_cell.length_b   1.000
_cell.length_c   1.000
_cell.angle_alpha   90.00
_cell.angle_beta   90.00
_cell.angle_gamma   90.00
#
_symmetry.space_group_name_H-M   'P 1'
#
loop_
_entity.id
_entity.type
_entity.pdbx_description
1 polymer ?
#
loop_
_entity_poly.entity_id
_entity_poly.type
_entity_poly.pdbx_seq_one_letter_code
_entity_poly.pdbx_strand_id
1 'polypeptide(L)'
;KKYPVFLYNREQIYDLFEHYEKMKARNNEYDSMDRTLAILRYAEKKALGSLHIHEVYIDECQDNHIVDLALILKVFDRASSIFLAGDIAQCIAKGSSFRFQDLKDLMYKWEHTRVPTKNHNVIKPKQFHLDINYRSHDGILQLAASVVDLIHHFFPNSIDKLPRERAEIGGPLPIIFDGFQKEYFKIFSTTDKDQNSFIEFGAYQVIIVRDDDAKSRLKKLIGRGAMVMTVYDAKGMEFNDVLLYNFFTDSPALRKVLYHILIILSRVKSFFNYYFLF
;
A
#
# COMPACT_ATOMS: atom_id res chain seq x y z
N LYS A 1 -9.46 -8.02 19.72
CA LYS A 1 -8.97 -6.73 20.26
C LYS A 1 -8.77 -5.79 19.06
N LYS A 2 -9.24 -4.54 19.11
CA LYS A 2 -9.39 -3.71 17.88
C LYS A 2 -8.08 -3.41 17.14
N TYR A 3 -7.02 -3.04 17.85
CA TYR A 3 -5.68 -2.83 17.25
C TYR A 3 -4.61 -3.70 17.92
N PRO A 4 -4.11 -4.76 17.25
CA PRO A 4 -3.09 -5.66 17.80
C PRO A 4 -1.65 -5.16 17.57
N VAL A 5 -1.42 -4.32 16.55
CA VAL A 5 -0.09 -3.87 16.09
C VAL A 5 0.73 -3.23 17.22
N PHE A 6 0.08 -2.44 18.08
CA PHE A 6 0.73 -1.68 19.14
C PHE A 6 0.57 -2.29 20.54
N LEU A 7 0.37 -3.62 20.65
CA LEU A 7 -0.03 -4.27 21.92
C LEU A 7 0.88 -3.95 23.13
N TYR A 8 2.18 -3.73 22.90
CA TYR A 8 3.20 -3.56 23.94
C TYR A 8 3.61 -2.11 24.25
N ASN A 9 3.15 -1.12 23.47
CA ASN A 9 3.59 0.29 23.58
C ASN A 9 2.40 1.27 23.68
N ARG A 10 1.23 0.78 24.11
CA ARG A 10 -0.04 1.54 24.05
C ARG A 10 -0.03 2.84 24.84
N GLU A 11 0.52 2.81 26.05
CA GLU A 11 0.61 3.98 26.92
C GLU A 11 1.52 5.03 26.30
N GLN A 12 2.76 4.66 25.95
CA GLN A 12 3.71 5.53 25.25
C GLN A 12 3.14 6.17 23.96
N ILE A 13 2.37 5.42 23.18
CA ILE A 13 1.73 5.92 21.95
C ILE A 13 0.55 6.86 22.27
N TYR A 14 -0.19 6.59 23.35
CA TYR A 14 -1.24 7.49 23.83
C TYR A 14 -0.65 8.78 24.43
N ASP A 15 0.45 8.69 25.18
CA ASP A 15 1.19 9.84 25.70
C ASP A 15 1.70 10.72 24.55
N LEU A 16 2.28 10.13 23.50
CA LEU A 16 2.71 10.84 22.30
C LEU A 16 1.52 11.49 21.57
N PHE A 17 0.38 10.82 21.47
CA PHE A 17 -0.86 11.39 20.94
C PHE A 17 -1.33 12.60 21.79
N GLU A 18 -1.37 12.48 23.11
CA GLU A 18 -1.73 13.62 23.97
C GLU A 18 -0.75 14.81 23.81
N HIS A 19 0.55 14.56 23.67
CA HIS A 19 1.53 15.61 23.42
C HIS A 19 1.33 16.27 22.04
N TYR A 20 0.97 15.49 21.02
CA TYR A 20 0.62 15.99 19.69
C TYR A 20 -0.64 16.86 19.70
N GLU A 21 -1.73 16.42 20.35
CA GLU A 21 -2.94 17.23 20.53
C GLU A 21 -2.67 18.53 21.30
N LYS A 22 -1.89 18.46 22.40
CA LYS A 22 -1.45 19.63 23.16
C LYS A 22 -0.56 20.59 22.35
N MET A 23 0.17 20.08 21.36
CA MET A 23 0.97 20.89 20.42
C MET A 23 0.06 21.59 19.39
N LYS A 24 -0.79 20.83 18.67
CA LYS A 24 -1.77 21.38 17.71
C LYS A 24 -2.58 22.52 18.34
N ALA A 25 -3.13 22.28 19.53
CA ALA A 25 -3.96 23.25 20.25
C ALA A 25 -3.20 24.53 20.67
N ARG A 26 -1.89 24.46 20.95
CA ARG A 26 -1.07 25.64 21.25
C ARG A 26 -0.77 26.49 20.01
N ASN A 27 -0.63 25.83 18.86
CA ASN A 27 -0.29 26.46 17.59
C ASN A 27 -1.54 26.95 16.82
N ASN A 28 -2.74 26.55 17.24
CA ASN A 28 -4.01 26.64 16.49
C ASN A 28 -3.97 25.86 15.15
N GLU A 29 -3.23 24.76 15.13
CA GLU A 29 -3.13 23.85 13.98
C GLU A 29 -4.22 22.77 14.03
N TYR A 30 -4.53 22.19 12.87
CA TYR A 30 -5.44 21.05 12.71
C TYR A 30 -4.94 20.11 11.62
N ASP A 31 -5.21 18.81 11.75
CA ASP A 31 -4.82 17.79 10.79
C ASP A 31 -5.97 17.34 9.86
N SER A 32 -5.73 16.28 9.06
CA SER A 32 -6.72 15.69 8.16
C SER A 32 -7.91 15.08 8.91
N MET A 33 -7.67 14.41 10.04
CA MET A 33 -8.70 13.77 10.85
C MET A 33 -9.52 14.80 11.62
N ASP A 34 -8.89 15.85 12.16
CA ASP A 34 -9.58 16.99 12.78
C ASP A 34 -10.61 17.60 11.82
N ARG A 35 -10.19 17.83 10.58
CA ARG A 35 -11.03 18.38 9.51
C ARG A 35 -12.19 17.44 9.16
N THR A 36 -11.93 16.15 8.93
CA THR A 36 -12.99 15.15 8.66
C THR A 36 -13.97 15.06 9.83
N LEU A 37 -13.48 15.04 11.07
CA LEU A 37 -14.29 14.97 12.29
C LEU A 37 -15.13 16.25 12.52
N ALA A 38 -14.61 17.43 12.17
CA ALA A 38 -15.37 18.67 12.20
C ALA A 38 -16.54 18.67 11.20
N ILE A 39 -16.33 18.16 9.98
CA ILE A 39 -17.40 17.99 8.98
C ILE A 39 -18.42 16.95 9.46
N LEU A 40 -17.97 15.83 10.03
CA LEU A 40 -18.86 14.80 10.58
C LEU A 40 -19.75 15.34 11.71
N ARG A 41 -19.18 16.09 12.66
CA ARG A 41 -19.91 16.79 13.74
C ARG A 41 -20.89 17.86 13.24
N TYR A 42 -20.64 18.45 12.06
CA TYR A 42 -21.60 19.33 11.40
C TYR A 42 -22.75 18.52 10.77
N ALA A 43 -22.42 17.42 10.08
CA ALA A 43 -23.37 16.49 9.45
C ALA A 43 -24.33 15.82 10.44
N GLU A 44 -23.93 15.68 11.71
CA GLU A 44 -24.80 15.25 12.81
C GLU A 44 -25.91 16.27 13.14
N LYS A 45 -25.60 17.57 13.06
CA LYS A 45 -26.50 18.68 13.47
C LYS A 45 -27.35 19.22 12.33
N LYS A 46 -26.86 19.14 11.09
CA LYS A 46 -27.52 19.59 9.88
C LYS A 46 -27.23 18.58 8.78
N ALA A 47 -28.23 18.24 7.97
CA ALA A 47 -27.97 17.46 6.76
C ALA A 47 -26.90 18.17 5.91
N LEU A 48 -25.86 17.43 5.51
CA LEU A 48 -25.10 17.80 4.33
C LEU A 48 -26.11 17.81 3.18
N GLY A 49 -26.25 18.94 2.50
CA GLY A 49 -27.25 19.09 1.43
C GLY A 49 -27.03 18.04 0.34
N SER A 50 -28.09 17.64 -0.36
CA SER A 50 -28.03 16.54 -1.32
C SER A 50 -26.95 16.77 -2.38
N LEU A 51 -25.81 16.11 -2.18
CA LEU A 51 -24.85 15.86 -3.23
C LEU A 51 -25.59 15.02 -4.27
N HIS A 52 -25.69 15.51 -5.51
CA HIS A 52 -26.46 14.89 -6.59
C HIS A 52 -25.69 13.69 -7.17
N ILE A 53 -25.21 12.82 -6.29
CA ILE A 53 -24.31 11.71 -6.53
C ILE A 53 -25.04 10.46 -6.04
N HIS A 54 -25.43 9.60 -6.98
CA HIS A 54 -26.27 8.43 -6.68
C HIS A 54 -25.45 7.27 -6.09
N GLU A 55 -24.19 7.16 -6.49
CA GLU A 55 -23.26 6.08 -6.15
C GLU A 55 -21.82 6.62 -6.13
N VAL A 56 -20.93 6.00 -5.34
CA VAL A 56 -19.50 6.31 -5.28
C VAL A 56 -18.67 5.03 -5.33
N TYR A 57 -17.57 5.11 -6.06
CA TYR A 57 -16.57 4.04 -6.21
C TYR A 57 -15.25 4.57 -5.65
N ILE A 58 -14.66 3.84 -4.70
CA ILE A 58 -13.43 4.23 -4.03
C ILE A 58 -12.43 3.09 -4.21
N ASP A 59 -11.44 3.34 -5.04
CA ASP A 59 -10.26 2.48 -5.17
C ASP A 59 -9.23 2.82 -4.09
N GLU A 60 -8.27 1.93 -3.85
CA GLU A 60 -7.19 2.11 -2.86
C GLU A 60 -7.70 2.46 -1.44
N CYS A 61 -8.89 1.99 -1.05
CA CYS A 61 -9.60 2.44 0.16
C CYS A 61 -8.86 2.16 1.49
N GLN A 62 -7.79 1.38 1.47
CA GLN A 62 -6.89 1.17 2.61
C GLN A 62 -6.02 2.39 2.97
N ASP A 63 -5.83 3.32 2.03
CA ASP A 63 -5.12 4.57 2.27
C ASP A 63 -6.00 5.61 2.97
N ASN A 64 -7.34 5.43 3.01
CA ASN A 64 -8.25 6.29 3.78
C ASN A 64 -8.23 5.95 5.28
N HIS A 65 -8.43 6.97 6.14
CA HIS A 65 -8.71 6.70 7.54
C HIS A 65 -10.15 6.22 7.72
N ILE A 66 -10.39 5.40 8.76
CA ILE A 66 -11.72 4.87 9.07
C ILE A 66 -12.77 5.97 9.35
N VAL A 67 -12.33 7.18 9.72
CA VAL A 67 -13.18 8.36 9.90
C VAL A 67 -13.62 9.01 8.57
N ASP A 68 -12.78 8.94 7.53
CA ASP A 68 -13.13 9.44 6.19
C ASP A 68 -14.22 8.54 5.57
N LEU A 69 -14.05 7.22 5.70
CA LEU A 69 -15.04 6.23 5.27
C LEU A 69 -16.36 6.35 6.07
N ALA A 70 -16.30 6.75 7.35
CA ALA A 70 -17.49 7.06 8.15
C ALA A 70 -18.20 8.35 7.68
N LEU A 71 -17.45 9.40 7.29
CA LEU A 71 -18.03 10.61 6.69
C LEU A 71 -18.69 10.30 5.34
N ILE A 72 -18.11 9.42 4.53
CA ILE A 72 -18.71 8.97 3.26
C ILE A 72 -20.00 8.19 3.51
N LEU A 73 -20.02 7.27 4.48
CA LEU A 73 -21.26 6.58 4.91
C LEU A 73 -22.35 7.55 5.41
N LYS A 74 -21.96 8.70 5.95
CA LYS A 74 -22.85 9.80 6.37
C LYS A 74 -23.33 10.70 5.23
N VAL A 75 -22.59 10.78 4.12
CA VAL A 75 -22.97 11.52 2.91
C VAL A 75 -24.02 10.78 2.09
N PHE A 76 -23.91 9.46 1.95
CA PHE A 76 -24.82 8.66 1.13
C PHE A 76 -25.95 8.03 1.96
N ASP A 77 -27.19 8.16 1.48
CA ASP A 77 -28.40 7.64 2.15
C ASP A 77 -28.38 6.12 2.36
N ARG A 78 -27.61 5.37 1.55
CA ARG A 78 -27.60 3.89 1.51
C ARG A 78 -26.18 3.36 1.40
N ALA A 79 -25.80 2.32 2.15
CA ALA A 79 -24.52 1.66 1.93
C ALA A 79 -24.44 0.92 0.59
N SER A 80 -25.57 0.60 -0.06
CA SER A 80 -25.60 0.05 -1.42
C SER A 80 -25.13 1.01 -2.50
N SER A 81 -25.02 2.30 -2.19
CA SER A 81 -24.48 3.33 -3.08
C SER A 81 -22.95 3.50 -2.93
N ILE A 82 -22.28 2.68 -2.11
CA ILE A 82 -20.84 2.81 -1.83
C ILE A 82 -20.13 1.50 -2.22
N PHE A 83 -19.20 1.59 -3.17
CA PHE A 83 -18.35 0.51 -3.64
C PHE A 83 -16.89 0.78 -3.28
N LEU A 84 -16.22 -0.20 -2.68
CA LEU A 84 -14.89 -0.05 -2.08
C LEU A 84 -13.96 -1.16 -2.60
N ALA A 85 -12.82 -0.79 -3.16
CA ALA A 85 -11.74 -1.67 -3.63
C ALA A 85 -10.41 -1.28 -2.97
N GLY A 86 -9.45 -2.20 -2.92
CA GLY A 86 -8.14 -1.97 -2.29
C GLY A 86 -7.43 -3.26 -1.88
N ASP A 87 -6.17 -3.14 -1.46
CA ASP A 87 -5.33 -4.26 -1.02
C ASP A 87 -4.56 -3.93 0.27
N ILE A 88 -4.78 -4.74 1.30
CA ILE A 88 -4.14 -4.60 2.62
C ILE A 88 -2.63 -4.86 2.55
N ALA A 89 -2.14 -5.70 1.63
CA ALA A 89 -0.70 -5.89 1.42
C ALA A 89 -0.03 -4.62 0.84
N GLN A 90 -0.80 -3.72 0.24
CA GLN A 90 -0.37 -2.41 -0.28
C GLN A 90 -0.77 -1.23 0.64
N CYS A 91 -1.12 -1.50 1.90
CA CYS A 91 -1.40 -0.48 2.93
C CYS A 91 -0.10 0.21 3.40
N ILE A 92 0.46 1.06 2.53
CA ILE A 92 1.74 1.77 2.72
C ILE A 92 1.54 3.17 3.35
N ALA A 93 0.30 3.67 3.40
CA ALA A 93 -0.05 4.96 3.98
C ALA A 93 0.35 5.09 5.46
N LYS A 94 1.27 6.03 5.75
CA LYS A 94 1.76 6.32 7.11
C LYS A 94 0.60 6.69 8.04
N GLY A 95 0.41 5.93 9.10
CA GLY A 95 -0.66 6.15 10.08
C GLY A 95 -2.00 5.48 9.75
N SER A 96 -2.15 4.86 8.58
CA SER A 96 -3.26 3.92 8.36
C SER A 96 -2.97 2.60 9.09
N SER A 97 -4.03 1.96 9.57
CA SER A 97 -4.01 0.58 10.08
C SER A 97 -5.28 -0.15 9.64
N PHE A 98 -5.63 0.08 8.37
CA PHE A 98 -6.85 -0.40 7.73
C PHE A 98 -6.97 -1.93 7.75
N ARG A 99 -8.21 -2.41 7.86
CA ARG A 99 -8.62 -3.81 7.76
C ARG A 99 -9.99 -3.87 7.10
N PHE A 100 -10.20 -4.87 6.25
CA PHE A 100 -11.52 -5.10 5.68
C PHE A 100 -12.52 -5.50 6.77
N GLN A 101 -12.06 -6.14 7.86
CA GLN A 101 -12.92 -6.42 9.01
C GLN A 101 -13.39 -5.14 9.72
N ASP A 102 -12.53 -4.15 9.99
CA ASP A 102 -12.93 -2.90 10.66
C ASP A 102 -13.87 -2.06 9.79
N LEU A 103 -13.65 -2.04 8.47
CA LEU A 103 -14.54 -1.40 7.50
C LEU A 103 -15.92 -2.09 7.45
N LYS A 104 -15.96 -3.43 7.38
CA LYS A 104 -17.19 -4.22 7.41
C LYS A 104 -17.96 -4.02 8.72
N ASP A 105 -17.24 -3.97 9.83
CA ASP A 105 -17.75 -3.62 11.16
C ASP A 105 -18.31 -2.20 11.24
N LEU A 106 -17.76 -1.24 10.50
CA LEU A 106 -18.25 0.13 10.40
C LEU A 106 -19.54 0.18 9.57
N MET A 107 -19.52 -0.36 8.34
CA MET A 107 -20.68 -0.38 7.44
C MET A 107 -21.89 -1.09 8.08
N TYR A 108 -21.65 -2.23 8.74
CA TYR A 108 -22.71 -2.98 9.43
C TYR A 108 -23.35 -2.18 10.57
N LYS A 109 -22.55 -1.53 11.42
CA LYS A 109 -23.05 -0.66 12.50
C LYS A 109 -23.77 0.56 11.94
N TRP A 110 -23.27 1.11 10.84
CA TRP A 110 -23.88 2.25 10.17
C TRP A 110 -25.31 1.92 9.70
N GLU A 111 -25.48 0.87 8.90
CA GLU A 111 -26.80 0.41 8.43
C GLU A 111 -27.76 0.07 9.58
N HIS A 112 -27.25 -0.49 10.69
CA HIS A 112 -28.06 -0.78 11.89
C HIS A 112 -28.47 0.46 12.72
N THR A 113 -27.82 1.61 12.52
CA THR A 113 -28.07 2.85 13.29
C THR A 113 -28.77 3.94 12.48
N ARG A 114 -28.98 3.75 11.17
CA ARG A 114 -29.83 4.65 10.37
C ARG A 114 -31.27 4.65 10.88
N VAL A 115 -31.96 5.78 10.74
CA VAL A 115 -33.42 5.86 10.93
C VAL A 115 -34.10 4.97 9.88
N PRO A 116 -34.93 3.98 10.26
CA PRO A 116 -35.59 3.11 9.30
C PRO A 116 -36.60 3.89 8.44
N THR A 117 -36.28 4.09 7.16
CA THR A 117 -37.30 4.49 6.17
C THR A 117 -38.00 3.24 5.63
N LYS A 118 -39.27 3.38 5.22
CA LYS A 118 -40.24 2.26 5.11
C LYS A 118 -39.84 1.06 4.22
N ASN A 119 -38.83 1.21 3.36
CA ASN A 119 -38.38 0.16 2.43
C ASN A 119 -36.92 -0.32 2.68
N HIS A 120 -36.27 0.07 3.78
CA HIS A 120 -34.88 -0.34 4.07
C HIS A 120 -34.79 -1.69 4.78
N ASN A 121 -34.50 -2.74 4.00
CA ASN A 121 -33.90 -3.96 4.53
C ASN A 121 -32.44 -3.69 4.91
N VAL A 122 -31.98 -4.15 6.07
CA VAL A 122 -30.58 -3.99 6.49
C VAL A 122 -29.66 -4.78 5.55
N ILE A 123 -28.86 -4.05 4.75
CA ILE A 123 -27.98 -4.66 3.76
C ILE A 123 -26.70 -5.13 4.45
N LYS A 124 -26.50 -6.45 4.52
CA LYS A 124 -25.20 -7.03 4.89
C LYS A 124 -24.18 -6.67 3.79
N PRO A 125 -23.06 -5.98 4.11
CA PRO A 125 -22.04 -5.66 3.12
C PRO A 125 -21.53 -6.93 2.43
N LYS A 126 -21.67 -6.98 1.09
CA LYS A 126 -21.09 -8.06 0.29
C LYS A 126 -19.58 -7.84 0.18
N GLN A 127 -18.82 -8.90 0.40
CA GLN A 127 -17.38 -8.92 0.24
C GLN A 127 -17.04 -10.15 -0.60
N PHE A 128 -16.21 -9.97 -1.61
CA PHE A 128 -15.60 -11.01 -2.42
C PHE A 128 -14.12 -10.68 -2.60
N HIS A 129 -13.35 -11.61 -3.16
CA HIS A 129 -11.95 -11.40 -3.49
C HIS A 129 -11.78 -11.61 -5.00
N LEU A 130 -10.87 -10.86 -5.61
CA LEU A 130 -10.39 -11.11 -6.96
C LEU A 130 -9.03 -11.80 -6.81
N ASP A 131 -8.96 -13.08 -7.20
CA ASP A 131 -7.78 -13.93 -7.00
C ASP A 131 -7.01 -14.19 -8.30
N ILE A 132 -7.53 -13.77 -9.45
CA ILE A 132 -6.85 -13.86 -10.75
C ILE A 132 -6.20 -12.51 -11.07
N ASN A 133 -4.88 -12.50 -11.23
CA ASN A 133 -4.11 -11.32 -11.61
C ASN A 133 -3.79 -11.38 -13.11
N TYR A 134 -4.27 -10.37 -13.85
CA TYR A 134 -4.09 -10.23 -15.30
C TYR A 134 -2.93 -9.30 -15.70
N ARG A 135 -2.28 -8.64 -14.71
CA ARG A 135 -1.14 -7.72 -14.91
C ARG A 135 0.20 -8.40 -14.64
N SER A 136 0.23 -9.35 -13.70
CA SER A 136 1.41 -10.05 -13.24
C SER A 136 1.33 -11.54 -13.52
N HIS A 137 2.33 -12.10 -14.19
CA HIS A 137 2.49 -13.55 -14.38
C HIS A 137 2.82 -14.28 -13.06
N ASP A 138 2.70 -15.61 -13.08
CA ASP A 138 2.78 -16.46 -11.88
C ASP A 138 4.09 -16.33 -11.07
N GLY A 139 5.23 -16.11 -11.72
CA GLY A 139 6.54 -15.96 -11.04
C GLY A 139 6.66 -14.71 -10.14
N ILE A 140 5.88 -13.65 -10.39
CA ILE A 140 5.72 -12.53 -9.44
C ILE A 140 4.94 -13.01 -8.21
N LEU A 141 3.84 -13.72 -8.48
CA LEU A 141 2.80 -14.04 -7.51
C LEU A 141 3.27 -15.11 -6.54
N GLN A 142 4.05 -16.09 -7.00
CA GLN A 142 4.66 -17.11 -6.13
C GLN A 142 5.49 -16.49 -4.98
N LEU A 143 6.16 -15.35 -5.17
CA LEU A 143 6.79 -14.62 -4.06
C LEU A 143 5.91 -13.53 -3.45
N ALA A 144 5.02 -12.86 -4.18
CA ALA A 144 4.04 -11.99 -3.53
C ALA A 144 3.33 -12.77 -2.40
N ALA A 145 2.92 -14.00 -2.69
CA ALA A 145 2.49 -15.00 -1.73
C ALA A 145 3.58 -15.38 -0.71
N SER A 146 4.79 -15.80 -1.12
CA SER A 146 5.81 -16.27 -0.16
C SER A 146 6.36 -15.18 0.79
N VAL A 147 6.30 -13.89 0.43
CA VAL A 147 6.56 -12.76 1.36
C VAL A 147 5.37 -12.55 2.30
N VAL A 148 4.14 -12.59 1.78
CA VAL A 148 2.90 -12.51 2.59
C VAL A 148 2.81 -13.68 3.59
N ASP A 149 3.25 -14.89 3.23
CA ASP A 149 3.38 -16.03 4.13
C ASP A 149 4.32 -15.72 5.32
N LEU A 150 5.48 -15.10 5.06
CA LEU A 150 6.42 -14.71 6.12
C LEU A 150 5.85 -13.59 7.00
N ILE A 151 5.12 -12.63 6.42
CA ILE A 151 4.43 -11.60 7.18
C ILE A 151 3.35 -12.25 8.06
N HIS A 152 2.58 -13.21 7.56
CA HIS A 152 1.63 -13.99 8.35
C HIS A 152 2.31 -14.91 9.39
N HIS A 153 3.54 -15.37 9.17
CA HIS A 153 4.26 -16.23 10.12
C HIS A 153 4.86 -15.42 11.28
N PHE A 154 5.64 -14.38 10.98
CA PHE A 154 6.32 -13.55 12.00
C PHE A 154 5.40 -12.48 12.60
N PHE A 155 4.42 -11.99 11.85
CA PHE A 155 3.50 -10.93 12.26
C PHE A 155 2.03 -11.33 12.01
N PRO A 156 1.52 -12.44 12.58
CA PRO A 156 0.22 -13.05 12.27
C PRO A 156 -1.01 -12.15 12.49
N ASN A 157 -0.84 -10.99 13.11
CA ASN A 157 -1.89 -10.01 13.37
C ASN A 157 -1.70 -8.68 12.60
N SER A 158 -0.69 -8.57 11.73
CA SER A 158 -0.40 -7.34 10.98
C SER A 158 -1.45 -7.06 9.90
N ILE A 159 -1.57 -7.97 8.93
CA ILE A 159 -2.47 -7.93 7.78
C ILE A 159 -3.57 -9.00 7.88
N ASP A 160 -4.72 -8.76 7.25
CA ASP A 160 -5.81 -9.75 7.15
C ASP A 160 -5.41 -10.89 6.17
N LYS A 161 -5.93 -12.10 6.37
CA LYS A 161 -5.64 -13.25 5.49
C LYS A 161 -6.53 -13.23 4.26
N LEU A 162 -5.91 -13.06 3.09
CA LEU A 162 -6.56 -13.13 1.78
C LEU A 162 -6.19 -14.44 1.05
N PRO A 163 -6.95 -14.87 0.03
CA PRO A 163 -6.49 -15.88 -0.92
C PRO A 163 -5.18 -15.46 -1.60
N ARG A 164 -4.38 -16.42 -2.06
CA ARG A 164 -3.23 -16.10 -2.92
C ARG A 164 -3.73 -15.71 -4.30
N GLU A 165 -3.12 -14.66 -4.86
CA GLU A 165 -3.27 -14.38 -6.28
C GLU A 165 -2.65 -15.51 -7.13
N ARG A 166 -3.24 -15.74 -8.30
CA ARG A 166 -2.78 -16.67 -9.34
C ARG A 166 -2.85 -15.98 -10.70
N ALA A 167 -1.96 -16.33 -11.62
CA ALA A 167 -2.00 -15.87 -13.00
C ALA A 167 -2.53 -16.96 -13.93
N GLU A 168 -3.12 -16.56 -15.05
CA GLU A 168 -3.37 -17.47 -16.18
C GLU A 168 -2.10 -17.69 -17.03
N ILE A 169 -1.09 -16.82 -16.85
CA ILE A 169 0.16 -16.79 -17.62
C ILE A 169 1.34 -17.10 -16.69
N GLY A 170 2.14 -18.12 -17.04
CA GLY A 170 3.40 -18.44 -16.37
C GLY A 170 4.56 -17.51 -16.79
N GLY A 171 5.71 -17.64 -16.15
CA GLY A 171 6.94 -16.99 -16.62
C GLY A 171 8.16 -17.44 -15.84
N PRO A 172 9.34 -16.86 -16.11
CA PRO A 172 10.58 -17.25 -15.48
C PRO A 172 10.52 -16.98 -13.97
N LEU A 173 11.25 -17.79 -13.20
CA LEU A 173 11.63 -17.33 -11.88
C LEU A 173 12.65 -16.19 -12.03
N PRO A 174 12.50 -15.12 -11.25
CA PRO A 174 13.36 -13.97 -11.29
C PRO A 174 14.69 -14.23 -10.62
N ILE A 175 15.66 -13.47 -11.09
CA ILE A 175 17.10 -13.68 -10.85
C ILE A 175 17.54 -12.88 -9.63
N ILE A 176 18.74 -13.17 -9.13
CA ILE A 176 19.39 -12.51 -8.00
C ILE A 176 20.87 -12.45 -8.32
N PHE A 177 21.49 -11.29 -8.10
CA PHE A 177 22.90 -11.05 -8.36
C PHE A 177 23.58 -10.64 -7.05
N ASP A 178 24.91 -10.62 -7.09
CA ASP A 178 25.78 -10.24 -5.97
C ASP A 178 26.94 -9.42 -6.57
N GLY A 179 27.30 -8.30 -5.94
CA GLY A 179 28.39 -7.44 -6.38
C GLY A 179 28.24 -6.83 -7.79
N PHE A 180 27.02 -6.52 -8.26
CA PHE A 180 26.83 -5.77 -9.51
C PHE A 180 27.46 -4.37 -9.38
N GLN A 181 28.10 -3.95 -10.46
CA GLN A 181 28.99 -2.79 -10.49
C GLN A 181 28.34 -1.58 -11.16
N LYS A 182 29.00 -0.41 -11.12
CA LYS A 182 28.47 0.83 -11.70
C LYS A 182 28.13 0.67 -13.20
N GLU A 183 28.86 -0.20 -13.87
CA GLU A 183 28.84 -0.47 -15.30
C GLU A 183 27.49 -1.05 -15.76
N TYR A 184 26.83 -1.87 -14.94
CA TYR A 184 25.56 -2.49 -15.32
C TYR A 184 24.38 -1.49 -15.24
N PHE A 185 24.50 -0.38 -14.51
CA PHE A 185 23.51 0.72 -14.61
C PHE A 185 23.49 1.38 -15.99
N LYS A 186 24.49 1.13 -16.86
CA LYS A 186 24.45 1.58 -18.26
C LYS A 186 23.28 0.94 -19.01
N ILE A 187 22.90 -0.30 -18.67
CA ILE A 187 21.72 -1.01 -19.22
C ILE A 187 20.44 -0.19 -18.97
N PHE A 188 20.34 0.46 -17.81
CA PHE A 188 19.21 1.32 -17.43
C PHE A 188 19.39 2.80 -17.82
N SER A 189 20.44 3.16 -18.59
CA SER A 189 20.83 4.55 -18.85
C SER A 189 21.11 4.87 -20.34
N THR A 190 20.90 3.95 -21.26
CA THR A 190 21.16 4.14 -22.70
C THR A 190 20.07 4.94 -23.41
N THR A 191 20.22 6.26 -23.42
CA THR A 191 19.47 7.13 -24.35
C THR A 191 20.12 7.13 -25.74
N ASP A 192 19.47 6.50 -26.71
CA ASP A 192 19.51 6.77 -28.16
C ASP A 192 20.86 7.18 -28.78
N LYS A 193 21.82 6.25 -29.00
CA LYS A 193 22.92 6.49 -29.98
C LYS A 193 23.38 5.33 -30.87
N ASP A 194 23.47 4.09 -30.39
CA ASP A 194 24.00 2.98 -31.19
C ASP A 194 23.00 1.84 -31.36
N GLN A 195 22.65 1.51 -32.60
CA GLN A 195 21.74 0.43 -32.94
C GLN A 195 22.48 -0.91 -33.07
N ASN A 196 22.08 -1.92 -32.28
CA ASN A 196 21.82 -3.26 -32.83
C ASN A 196 21.04 -4.15 -31.86
N SER A 197 20.12 -4.94 -32.41
CA SER A 197 19.39 -6.07 -31.78
C SER A 197 18.76 -5.86 -30.39
N PHE A 198 17.43 -5.64 -30.37
CA PHE A 198 16.50 -5.93 -29.26
C PHE A 198 16.84 -5.35 -27.87
N ILE A 199 16.36 -4.13 -27.61
CA ILE A 199 15.18 -3.84 -26.76
C ILE A 199 14.84 -2.34 -26.94
N GLU A 200 13.57 -1.97 -27.05
CA GLU A 200 13.15 -0.56 -27.06
C GLU A 200 13.12 -0.01 -25.61
N PHE A 201 14.25 0.52 -25.17
CA PHE A 201 14.42 1.09 -23.84
C PHE A 201 13.78 2.49 -23.71
N GLY A 202 12.47 2.54 -23.44
CA GLY A 202 11.75 3.78 -23.18
C GLY A 202 10.67 3.63 -22.11
N ALA A 203 10.58 4.61 -21.20
CA ALA A 203 9.53 4.84 -20.17
C ALA A 203 9.23 3.73 -19.13
N TYR A 204 9.34 2.45 -19.48
CA TYR A 204 8.79 1.33 -18.70
C TYR A 204 9.79 0.62 -17.77
N GLN A 205 10.97 1.19 -17.51
CA GLN A 205 11.96 0.61 -16.61
C GLN A 205 12.19 1.49 -15.37
N VAL A 206 12.28 0.88 -14.18
CA VAL A 206 12.48 1.61 -12.93
C VAL A 206 13.53 0.96 -12.02
N ILE A 207 14.28 1.81 -11.31
CA ILE A 207 15.11 1.41 -10.18
C ILE A 207 14.41 1.84 -8.89
N ILE A 208 13.90 0.86 -8.13
CA ILE A 208 13.23 1.08 -6.85
C ILE A 208 14.25 0.92 -5.72
N VAL A 209 14.28 1.91 -4.83
CA VAL A 209 15.11 1.97 -3.64
C VAL A 209 14.27 2.16 -2.37
N ARG A 210 14.91 2.03 -1.22
CA ARG A 210 14.25 2.06 0.09
C ARG A 210 13.63 3.42 0.44
N ASP A 211 14.37 4.49 0.24
CA ASP A 211 14.09 5.84 0.77
C ASP A 211 14.77 6.93 -0.08
N ASP A 212 14.47 8.19 0.23
CA ASP A 212 14.98 9.36 -0.49
C ASP A 212 16.49 9.57 -0.33
N ASP A 213 17.11 9.09 0.76
CA ASP A 213 18.57 9.13 0.90
C ASP A 213 19.24 8.12 -0.03
N ALA A 214 18.74 6.88 -0.11
CA ALA A 214 19.21 5.90 -1.08
C ALA A 214 19.01 6.38 -2.53
N LYS A 215 17.87 7.03 -2.82
CA LYS A 215 17.52 7.66 -4.10
C LYS A 215 18.48 8.80 -4.45
N SER A 216 18.84 9.64 -3.47
CA SER A 216 19.82 10.72 -3.59
C SER A 216 21.24 10.18 -3.85
N ARG A 217 21.67 9.15 -3.09
CA ARG A 217 22.98 8.50 -3.27
C ARG A 217 23.09 7.81 -4.64
N LEU A 218 22.06 7.08 -5.08
CA LEU A 218 22.06 6.42 -6.38
C LEU A 218 22.03 7.41 -7.56
N LYS A 219 21.17 8.45 -7.52
CA LYS A 219 21.14 9.49 -8.57
C LYS A 219 22.47 10.23 -8.71
N LYS A 220 23.23 10.43 -7.62
CA LYS A 220 24.61 10.95 -7.65
C LYS A 220 25.60 9.97 -8.30
N LEU A 221 25.40 8.66 -8.16
CA LEU A 221 26.26 7.64 -8.76
C LEU A 221 26.04 7.53 -10.28
N ILE A 222 24.78 7.40 -10.72
CA ILE A 222 24.43 7.05 -12.12
C ILE A 222 24.00 8.24 -12.99
N GLY A 223 23.77 9.41 -12.40
CA GLY A 223 23.36 10.62 -13.12
C GLY A 223 21.86 10.64 -13.44
N ARG A 224 21.50 11.14 -14.63
CA ARG A 224 20.10 11.39 -15.05
C ARG A 224 19.53 10.35 -16.02
N GLY A 225 20.28 9.29 -16.38
CA GLY A 225 19.87 8.33 -17.41
C GLY A 225 18.74 7.39 -17.00
N ALA A 226 18.68 7.00 -15.71
CA ALA A 226 17.73 6.02 -15.21
C ALA A 226 16.64 6.62 -14.30
N MET A 227 15.43 6.06 -14.35
CA MET A 227 14.33 6.43 -13.46
C MET A 227 14.50 5.78 -12.08
N VAL A 228 14.94 6.56 -11.09
CA VAL A 228 15.10 6.09 -9.69
C VAL A 228 14.01 6.65 -8.78
N MET A 229 13.31 5.74 -8.09
CA MET A 229 12.08 5.96 -7.32
C MET A 229 12.14 5.22 -5.97
N THR A 230 11.42 5.68 -4.95
CA THR A 230 11.14 4.89 -3.74
C THR A 230 9.88 4.04 -3.95
N VAL A 231 9.60 3.11 -3.03
CA VAL A 231 8.30 2.39 -3.00
C VAL A 231 7.11 3.34 -2.89
N TYR A 232 7.26 4.49 -2.24
CA TYR A 232 6.19 5.48 -2.11
C TYR A 232 5.94 6.23 -3.43
N ASP A 233 7.00 6.60 -4.16
CA ASP A 233 6.84 7.26 -5.48
C ASP A 233 6.25 6.29 -6.51
N ALA A 234 6.56 4.98 -6.41
CA ALA A 234 6.16 3.96 -7.37
C ALA A 234 4.79 3.30 -7.05
N LYS A 235 4.07 3.73 -6.01
CA LYS A 235 2.73 3.17 -5.72
C LYS A 235 1.76 3.56 -6.84
N GLY A 236 0.98 2.59 -7.32
CA GLY A 236 0.03 2.79 -8.42
C GLY A 236 0.67 2.91 -9.81
N MET A 237 1.97 2.60 -9.94
CA MET A 237 2.69 2.59 -11.23
C MET A 237 3.07 1.18 -11.66
N GLU A 238 3.13 0.96 -12.97
CA GLU A 238 3.42 -0.33 -13.59
C GLU A 238 4.58 -0.20 -14.58
N PHE A 239 5.44 -1.23 -14.64
CA PHE A 239 6.72 -1.20 -15.33
C PHE A 239 7.06 -2.55 -15.96
N ASN A 240 7.71 -2.53 -17.12
CA ASN A 240 8.19 -3.69 -17.88
C ASN A 240 9.59 -4.16 -17.48
N ASP A 241 10.32 -3.42 -16.63
CA ASP A 241 11.44 -3.94 -15.84
C ASP A 241 11.55 -3.21 -14.49
N VAL A 242 11.87 -3.95 -13.43
CA VAL A 242 11.99 -3.43 -12.06
C VAL A 242 13.29 -3.90 -11.40
N LEU A 243 14.15 -2.96 -11.03
CA LEU A 243 15.39 -3.20 -10.28
C LEU A 243 15.23 -2.80 -8.81
N LEU A 244 15.22 -3.76 -7.88
CA LEU A 244 15.35 -3.49 -6.44
C LEU A 244 16.84 -3.31 -6.06
N TYR A 245 17.31 -2.07 -6.02
CA TYR A 245 18.70 -1.77 -5.69
C TYR A 245 18.92 -1.61 -4.17
N ASN A 246 19.81 -2.44 -3.61
CA ASN A 246 20.41 -2.29 -2.26
C ASN A 246 19.38 -2.08 -1.11
N PHE A 247 18.18 -2.62 -1.29
CA PHE A 247 16.96 -2.22 -0.57
C PHE A 247 16.99 -2.46 0.95
N PHE A 248 17.83 -3.39 1.42
CA PHE A 248 17.88 -3.85 2.80
C PHE A 248 19.08 -3.32 3.59
N THR A 249 20.01 -2.64 2.93
CA THR A 249 21.31 -2.25 3.49
C THR A 249 21.18 -1.19 4.59
N ASP A 250 20.29 -0.21 4.41
CA ASP A 250 19.97 0.83 5.40
C ASP A 250 18.83 0.43 6.36
N SER A 251 18.53 -0.88 6.49
CA SER A 251 17.35 -1.32 7.24
C SER A 251 17.57 -1.34 8.76
N PRO A 252 16.80 -0.59 9.58
CA PRO A 252 16.98 -0.53 11.03
C PRO A 252 16.42 -1.75 11.79
N ALA A 253 15.88 -2.75 11.09
CA ALA A 253 15.39 -3.97 11.71
C ALA A 253 16.56 -4.82 12.26
N LEU A 254 16.30 -5.60 13.31
CA LEU A 254 17.31 -6.52 13.86
C LEU A 254 17.80 -7.49 12.79
N ARG A 255 19.13 -7.69 12.69
CA ARG A 255 19.78 -8.56 11.69
C ARG A 255 19.12 -9.94 11.55
N LYS A 256 18.56 -10.55 12.61
CA LYS A 256 17.87 -11.85 12.52
C LYS A 256 16.54 -11.81 11.73
N VAL A 257 15.77 -10.73 11.83
CA VAL A 257 14.52 -10.56 11.05
C VAL A 257 14.87 -10.26 9.60
N LEU A 258 15.86 -9.39 9.39
CA LEU A 258 16.47 -9.16 8.08
C LEU A 258 17.00 -10.46 7.46
N TYR A 259 17.72 -11.30 8.19
CA TYR A 259 18.25 -12.56 7.66
C TYR A 259 17.15 -13.53 7.18
N HIS A 260 16.00 -13.62 7.86
CA HIS A 260 14.90 -14.48 7.40
C HIS A 260 14.21 -13.90 6.15
N ILE A 261 14.09 -12.58 6.07
CA ILE A 261 13.60 -11.89 4.87
C ILE A 261 14.62 -12.00 3.73
N LEU A 262 15.92 -11.87 4.01
CA LEU A 262 17.02 -11.94 3.05
C LEU A 262 17.25 -13.34 2.51
N ILE A 263 17.17 -14.40 3.31
CA ILE A 263 17.36 -15.81 2.87
C ILE A 263 16.22 -16.28 1.93
N ILE A 264 15.11 -15.56 1.88
CA ILE A 264 13.91 -15.92 1.11
C ILE A 264 13.63 -14.92 -0.02
N LEU A 265 13.97 -13.64 0.15
CA LEU A 265 14.18 -12.73 -0.98
C LEU A 265 15.44 -13.11 -1.77
N SER A 266 16.42 -13.80 -1.19
CA SER A 266 17.49 -14.50 -1.93
C SER A 266 17.00 -15.75 -2.68
N ARG A 267 15.71 -15.80 -3.08
CA ARG A 267 15.15 -16.81 -3.97
C ARG A 267 14.17 -16.30 -5.06
N VAL A 268 13.60 -15.07 -4.97
CA VAL A 268 12.60 -14.50 -5.91
C VAL A 268 12.54 -12.94 -5.71
N LYS A 269 12.09 -11.99 -6.56
CA LYS A 269 10.84 -11.56 -7.31
C LYS A 269 11.32 -10.86 -8.62
N SER A 270 10.64 -10.62 -9.76
CA SER A 270 9.25 -10.81 -10.24
C SER A 270 9.17 -11.57 -11.61
N PHE A 271 8.78 -10.95 -12.75
CA PHE A 271 9.41 -11.23 -14.06
C PHE A 271 10.70 -10.39 -14.06
N PHE A 272 11.26 -10.08 -15.24
CA PHE A 272 12.41 -9.19 -15.40
C PHE A 272 13.72 -9.79 -14.89
N ASN A 273 14.84 -9.35 -15.46
CA ASN A 273 16.15 -9.69 -14.91
C ASN A 273 16.34 -8.91 -13.61
N TYR A 274 15.94 -9.49 -12.49
CA TYR A 274 16.16 -8.88 -11.19
C TYR A 274 17.65 -8.92 -10.83
N TYR A 275 18.33 -7.85 -11.20
CA TYR A 275 19.65 -7.54 -10.69
C TYR A 275 19.55 -7.10 -9.23
N PHE A 276 19.22 -8.01 -8.30
CA PHE A 276 19.42 -7.71 -6.88
C PHE A 276 20.86 -7.24 -6.69
N LEU A 277 21.03 -6.13 -5.99
CA LEU A 277 22.34 -5.72 -5.50
C LEU A 277 22.39 -5.83 -3.99
N PHE A 278 23.38 -6.62 -3.57
CA PHE A 278 24.22 -6.31 -2.43
C PHE A 278 25.34 -5.38 -2.94
#